data_AF-A0A3N7DBX2-F1
#
_entry.id   AF-A0A3N7DBX2-F1
#
_cell.length_a   1.000
_cell.length_b   1.000
_cell.length_c   1.000
_cell.angle_alpha   90.00
_cell.angle_beta   90.00
_cell.angle_gamma   90.00
#
_symmetry.space_group_name_H-M   'P 1'
#
loop_
_entity.id
_entity.type
_entity.pdbx_description
1 polymer ?
#
loop_
_entity_poly.entity_id
_entity_poly.type
_entity_poly.pdbx_seq_one_letter_code
_entity_poly.pdbx_strand_id
1 'polypeptide(L)' 'MKIEPSTPNIKRDDLERFIQLFEPSKYKRLRNGIEVRGQPELELNVAMAKALVLNQGLRLTIISDANMATYRAFEVREIH' A
#
# COMPACT_ATOMS: atom_id res chain seq x y z
N MET A 1 15.18 -39.21 -11.53
CA MET A 1 14.96 -37.76 -11.70
C MET A 1 13.86 -37.33 -10.74
N LYS A 2 14.17 -36.49 -9.76
CA LYS A 2 13.14 -35.86 -8.93
C LYS A 2 12.75 -34.57 -9.63
N ILE A 3 11.52 -34.51 -10.11
CA ILE A 3 10.93 -33.31 -10.67
C ILE A 3 10.40 -32.55 -9.46
N GLU A 4 11.10 -31.49 -9.06
CA GLU A 4 10.60 -30.56 -8.05
C GLU A 4 9.43 -29.77 -8.66
N PRO A 5 8.31 -29.59 -7.94
CA PRO A 5 7.20 -28.81 -8.46
C PRO A 5 7.66 -27.36 -8.63
N SER A 6 7.62 -26.86 -9.87
CA SER A 6 7.81 -25.45 -10.16
C SER A 6 6.73 -24.66 -9.42
N THR A 7 7.15 -23.96 -8.36
CA THR A 7 6.27 -23.08 -7.59
C THR A 7 5.58 -22.13 -8.56
N PRO A 8 4.24 -22.05 -8.59
CA PRO A 8 3.57 -21.09 -9.44
C PRO A 8 4.08 -19.70 -9.04
N ASN A 9 4.51 -18.93 -10.04
CA ASN A 9 4.85 -17.52 -9.91
C ASN A 9 3.56 -16.74 -9.61
N ILE A 10 3.03 -16.91 -8.39
CA ILE A 10 1.96 -16.07 -7.87
C ILE A 10 2.58 -14.70 -7.77
N LYS A 11 2.24 -13.81 -8.71
CA LYS A 11 2.59 -12.40 -8.59
C LYS A 11 2.09 -11.94 -7.22
N ARG A 12 3.03 -11.67 -6.33
CA ARG A 12 2.76 -11.07 -5.04
C ARG A 12 2.25 -9.65 -5.29
N ASP A 13 0.93 -9.50 -5.29
CA ASP A 13 0.25 -8.20 -5.38
C ASP A 13 0.33 -7.52 -4.01
N ASP A 14 1.45 -6.83 -3.78
CA ASP A 14 1.71 -6.14 -2.52
C ASP A 14 0.68 -5.04 -2.26
N LEU A 15 0.13 -4.42 -3.32
CA LEU A 15 -0.87 -3.37 -3.21
C LEU A 15 -2.21 -3.93 -2.73
N GLU A 16 -2.66 -5.05 -3.28
CA GLU A 16 -3.88 -5.72 -2.82
C GLU A 16 -3.72 -6.23 -1.38
N ARG A 17 -2.53 -6.76 -1.05
CA ARG A 17 -2.21 -7.17 0.32
C ARG A 17 -2.24 -5.98 1.30
N PHE A 18 -1.74 -4.82 0.89
CA PHE A 18 -1.85 -3.58 1.68
C PHE A 18 -3.31 -3.21 1.91
N ILE A 19 -4.15 -3.22 0.87
CA ILE A 19 -5.58 -2.84 0.99
C ILE A 19 -6.31 -3.76 1.97
N GLN A 20 -6.06 -5.06 1.91
CA GLN A 20 -6.67 -6.04 2.81
C GLN A 20 -6.24 -5.87 4.27
N LEU A 21 -5.01 -5.43 4.53
CA LEU A 21 -4.47 -5.30 5.88
C LEU A 21 -4.70 -3.91 6.49
N PHE A 22 -4.68 -2.87 5.66
CA PHE A 22 -4.88 -1.49 6.09
C PHE A 22 -6.37 -1.11 6.14
N GLU A 23 -7.21 -1.81 5.37
CA GLU A 23 -8.67 -1.63 5.29
C GLU A 23 -9.11 -0.16 5.12
N PRO A 24 -8.61 0.56 4.10
CA PRO A 24 -8.96 1.96 3.90
C PRO A 24 -10.45 2.11 3.56
N SER A 25 -11.17 2.93 4.33
CA SER A 25 -12.60 3.21 4.11
C SER A 25 -12.90 3.85 2.74
N LYS A 26 -11.94 4.59 2.17
CA LYS A 26 -12.02 5.19 0.85
C LYS A 26 -10.65 5.33 0.21
N TYR A 27 -10.53 4.90 -1.04
CA TYR A 27 -9.33 5.11 -1.85
C TYR A 27 -9.66 5.28 -3.34
N LYS A 28 -8.73 5.88 -4.08
CA LYS A 28 -8.77 6.00 -5.54
C LYS A 28 -7.66 5.14 -6.13
N ARG A 29 -7.97 4.25 -7.08
CA ARG A 29 -6.95 3.52 -7.85
C ARG A 29 -6.17 4.50 -8.76
N LEU A 30 -4.86 4.37 -8.79
CA LEU A 30 -3.93 5.11 -9.65
C LEU A 30 -3.24 4.11 -10.59
N ARG A 31 -2.44 4.62 -11.53
CA ARG A 31 -1.69 3.77 -12.48
C ARG A 31 -0.73 2.80 -11.78
N ASN A 32 -0.07 3.25 -10.71
CA ASN A 32 0.98 2.51 -10.00
C ASN A 32 0.70 2.44 -8.49
N GLY A 33 -0.57 2.40 -8.06
CA GLY A 33 -0.89 2.49 -6.64
C GLY A 33 -2.32 2.88 -6.31
N ILE A 34 -2.52 3.41 -5.10
CA ILE A 34 -3.76 4.01 -4.63
C ILE A 34 -3.51 5.34 -3.93
N GLU A 35 -4.48 6.23 -3.97
CA GLU A 35 -4.56 7.37 -3.05
C GLU A 35 -5.60 7.06 -1.97
N VAL A 36 -5.16 6.92 -0.73
CA VAL A 36 -6.03 6.73 0.44
C VAL A 36 -6.54 8.11 0.87
N ARG A 37 -7.86 8.26 1.03
CA ARG A 37 -8.51 9.57 1.20
C ARG A 37 -9.31 9.65 2.49
N GLY A 38 -9.56 10.88 2.96
CA GLY A 38 -10.48 11.14 4.05
C GLY A 38 -10.01 10.64 5.41
N GLN A 39 -8.70 10.67 5.67
CA GLN A 39 -8.06 10.15 6.88
C GLN A 39 -8.10 11.20 8.01
N PRO A 40 -8.97 11.05 9.04
CA PRO A 40 -9.17 12.09 10.06
C PRO A 40 -7.89 12.39 10.87
N GLU A 41 -7.11 11.36 11.16
CA GLU A 41 -5.81 11.45 11.84
C GLU A 41 -4.69 11.16 10.84
N LEU A 42 -4.46 12.07 9.88
CA LEU A 42 -3.60 11.81 8.73
C LEU A 42 -2.19 11.36 9.13
N GLU A 43 -1.55 12.04 10.08
CA GLU A 43 -0.19 11.72 10.52
C GLU A 43 -0.09 10.31 11.12
N LEU A 44 -1.05 9.93 11.97
CA LEU A 44 -1.13 8.59 12.54
C LEU A 44 -1.34 7.54 11.44
N ASN A 45 -2.28 7.78 10.53
CA ASN A 45 -2.59 6.85 9.44
C ASN A 45 -1.40 6.66 8.49
N VAL A 46 -0.64 7.73 8.19
CA VAL A 46 0.60 7.65 7.41
C VAL A 46 1.65 6.84 8.17
N ALA A 47 1.81 7.04 9.48
CA ALA A 47 2.73 6.26 10.30
C ALA A 47 2.35 4.77 10.34
N MET A 48 1.06 4.46 10.51
CA MET A 48 0.53 3.09 10.47
C MET A 48 0.75 2.43 9.11
N ALA A 49 0.49 3.15 8.01
CA ALA A 49 0.73 2.64 6.65
C ALA A 49 2.21 2.32 6.41
N LYS A 50 3.13 3.20 6.86
CA LYS A 50 4.58 2.97 6.79
C LYS A 50 4.99 1.75 7.60
N ALA A 51 4.50 1.62 8.83
CA ALA A 51 4.77 0.48 9.69
C ALA A 51 4.24 -0.83 9.09
N LEU A 52 3.04 -0.80 8.49
CA LEU A 52 2.45 -1.97 7.82
C LEU A 52 3.32 -2.45 6.66
N VAL A 53 3.73 -1.53 5.78
CA VAL A 53 4.60 -1.84 4.63
C VAL A 53 5.91 -2.48 5.10
N LEU A 54 6.54 -1.90 6.12
CA LEU A 54 7.79 -2.41 6.70
C LEU A 54 7.60 -3.81 7.32
N ASN A 55 6.61 -3.97 8.21
CA ASN A 55 6.40 -5.20 8.97
C ASN A 55 5.96 -6.38 8.09
N GLN A 56 5.27 -6.10 6.99
CA GLN A 56 4.82 -7.11 6.04
C GLN A 56 5.81 -7.31 4.87
N GLY A 57 6.90 -6.54 4.84
CA GLY A 57 7.90 -6.56 3.77
C GLY A 57 7.30 -6.34 2.38
N LEU A 58 6.33 -5.42 2.27
CA LEU A 58 5.66 -5.07 1.01
C LEU A 58 6.54 -4.16 0.16
N ARG A 59 6.58 -4.35 -1.16
CA ARG A 59 7.32 -3.46 -2.09
C ARG A 59 6.49 -2.25 -2.48
N LEU A 60 6.11 -1.48 -1.46
CA LEU A 60 5.32 -0.26 -1.59
C LEU A 60 6.07 0.91 -0.95
N THR A 61 5.77 2.12 -1.39
CA THR A 61 6.20 3.35 -0.74
C THR A 61 4.99 4.20 -0.35
N ILE A 62 5.12 4.92 0.78
CA ILE A 62 4.08 5.81 1.29
C ILE A 62 4.53 7.25 1.04
N ILE A 63 3.73 7.99 0.27
CA ILE A 63 3.98 9.38 -0.11
C ILE A 63 2.91 10.25 0.56
N SER A 64 3.35 11.26 1.30
CA SER A 64 2.49 12.23 1.94
C SER A 64 3.08 13.62 1.70
N ASP A 65 2.37 14.46 0.94
CA ASP A 65 2.76 15.84 0.69
C ASP A 65 1.71 16.85 1.18
N ALA A 66 2.07 18.13 1.16
CA ALA A 66 1.22 19.20 1.66
C ALA A 66 -0.08 19.35 0.86
N ASN A 67 -0.09 19.06 -0.44
CA ASN A 67 -1.29 19.14 -1.27
C ASN A 67 -2.29 18.04 -0.88
N MET A 68 -1.83 16.80 -0.72
CA MET A 68 -2.66 15.69 -0.24
C MET A 68 -3.19 15.91 1.18
N ALA A 69 -2.40 16.56 2.03
CA ALA A 69 -2.81 16.89 3.40
C ALA A 69 -4.03 17.82 3.44
N THR A 70 -4.20 18.74 2.48
CA THR A 70 -5.36 19.64 2.40
C THR A 70 -6.70 18.89 2.32
N TYR A 71 -6.68 17.67 1.75
CA TYR A 71 -7.85 16.81 1.63
C TYR A 71 -7.70 15.47 2.37
N ARG A 72 -6.82 15.44 3.39
CA ARG A 72 -6.62 14.31 4.30
C ARG A 72 -6.29 13.00 3.56
N ALA A 73 -5.27 13.04 2.71
CA ALA A 73 -4.87 11.91 1.89
C ALA A 73 -3.37 11.61 1.92
N PHE A 74 -3.03 10.39 1.51
CA PHE A 74 -1.67 9.95 1.20
C PHE A 74 -1.72 8.93 0.05
N GLU A 75 -0.60 8.77 -0.66
CA GLU A 75 -0.46 7.81 -1.75
C GLU A 75 0.33 6.57 -1.28
N VAL A 76 -0.12 5.41 -1.73
CA VAL A 76 0.57 4.13 -1.63
C VAL A 76 0.97 3.73 -3.04
N ARG A 77 2.27 3.65 -3.31
CA ARG A 77 2.81 3.45 -4.67
C ARG A 77 3.63 2.16 -4.74
N GLU A 78 3.47 1.41 -5.82
CA GLU A 78 4.32 0.25 -6.12
C GLU A 78 5.73 0.70 -6.48
N ILE A 79 6.73 -0.01 -5.95
CA ILE A 79 8.13 0.19 -6.30
C ILE A 79 8.46 -0.79 -7.44
N HIS A 80 8.91 -0.26 -8.57
CA HIS A 80 9.38 -1.05 -9.72
C HIS A 80 10.83 -1.51 -9.54
#